data_AF-A0AAJ2EA26-F1
#
_entry.id   AF-A0AAJ2EA26-F1
#
_cell.length_a   1.000
_cell.length_b   1.000
_cell.length_c   1.000
_cell.angle_alpha   90.00
_cell.angle_beta   90.00
_cell.angle_gamma   90.00
#
_symmetry.space_group_name_H-M   'P 1'
#
loop_
_entity.id
_entity.type
_entity.pdbx_description
1 polymer ?
#
loop_
_entity_poly.entity_id
_entity_poly.type
_entity_poly.pdbx_seq_one_letter_code
_entity_poly.pdbx_strand_id
1 'polypeptide(L)'
;MSSLASSRLVFVSLALTALVGCGGRAATTPSYQQELFSTGVSPFAHNFDATVNETCEAARRALLSQGFLTTMGQPDTVDATKNFQPSAETHVVVSFHVVCTPGENATNQSIAYVNAVQDGYALKKSDTSASVGLSVLGSLSLPIRSNSDAMVKISSETVPAGKFYDRFFGLMGHYLNTVPRSAPVAGDEVKSKPLAPSIIVSSPELTPTPIVVQAPAAATAIQRPNADAAAAGASEVPAASAAAVPAATVTH
;
A
#
# COMPACT_ATOMS: atom_id res chain seq x y z
N MET A 1 77.90 21.90 -6.22
CA MET A 1 77.02 22.12 -5.05
C MET A 1 75.53 22.22 -5.42
N SER A 2 75.16 22.12 -6.71
CA SER A 2 73.80 22.34 -7.21
C SER A 2 72.86 21.12 -7.14
N SER A 3 73.39 19.92 -6.90
CA SER A 3 72.59 18.68 -6.91
C SER A 3 71.87 18.38 -5.60
N LEU A 4 72.32 18.94 -4.47
CA LEU A 4 71.68 18.72 -3.16
C LEU A 4 70.43 19.59 -2.98
N ALA A 5 70.34 20.75 -3.65
CA ALA A 5 69.19 21.64 -3.57
C ALA A 5 67.95 21.06 -4.28
N SER A 6 68.16 20.39 -5.42
CA SER A 6 67.08 19.78 -6.20
C SER A 6 66.45 18.59 -5.48
N SER A 7 67.25 17.74 -4.82
CA SER A 7 66.73 16.60 -4.05
C SER A 7 65.90 17.06 -2.84
N ARG A 8 66.32 18.12 -2.13
CA ARG A 8 65.55 18.67 -1.00
C ARG A 8 64.21 19.28 -1.41
N LEU A 9 64.12 19.87 -2.61
CA LEU A 9 62.86 20.41 -3.14
C LEU A 9 61.85 19.33 -3.54
N VAL A 10 62.31 18.17 -4.00
CA VAL A 10 61.44 17.02 -4.33
C VAL A 10 60.90 16.32 -3.07
N PHE A 11 61.71 16.21 -2.02
CA PHE A 11 61.24 15.62 -0.75
C PHE A 11 60.24 16.52 0.01
N VAL A 12 60.38 17.85 -0.10
CA VAL A 12 59.43 18.79 0.53
C VAL A 12 58.09 18.82 -0.20
N SER A 13 58.08 18.61 -1.52
CA SER A 13 56.84 18.56 -2.30
C SER A 13 56.07 17.25 -2.11
N LEU A 14 56.75 16.12 -1.88
CA LEU A 14 56.09 14.83 -1.60
C LEU A 14 55.54 14.74 -0.16
N ALA A 15 56.09 15.50 0.78
CA ALA A 15 55.59 15.57 2.16
C ALA A 15 54.32 16.42 2.29
N LEU A 16 54.08 17.37 1.37
CA LEU A 16 52.92 18.27 1.43
C LEU A 16 51.62 17.64 0.89
N THR A 17 51.72 16.55 0.12
CA THR A 17 50.55 15.81 -0.40
C THR A 17 50.00 14.77 0.58
N ALA A 18 50.66 14.54 1.73
CA ALA A 18 50.23 13.54 2.71
C ALA A 18 49.21 14.05 3.75
N LEU A 19 48.81 15.33 3.71
CA LEU A 19 47.94 15.93 4.75
C LEU A 19 46.50 16.27 4.30
N VAL A 20 46.09 15.90 3.08
CA VAL A 20 44.67 15.98 2.67
C VAL A 20 44.00 14.62 2.94
N GLY A 21 43.96 14.25 4.22
CA GLY A 21 43.53 12.92 4.66
C GLY A 21 42.86 12.91 6.03
N CYS A 22 42.35 14.03 6.51
CA CYS A 22 41.37 14.05 7.59
C CYS A 22 40.02 14.46 7.00
N GLY A 23 39.44 13.54 6.22
CA GLY A 23 38.00 13.51 6.02
C GLY A 23 37.37 13.44 7.39
N GLY A 24 36.87 14.58 7.87
CA GLY A 24 36.10 14.65 9.07
C GLY A 24 35.06 13.54 9.01
N ARG A 25 35.01 12.73 10.07
CA ARG A 25 33.79 11.98 10.36
C ARG A 25 32.71 13.05 10.42
N ALA A 26 31.98 13.23 9.33
CA ALA A 26 30.77 14.03 9.31
C ALA A 26 29.96 13.42 10.44
N ALA A 27 29.84 14.15 11.54
CA ALA A 27 28.89 13.80 12.57
C ALA A 27 27.58 13.62 11.81
N THR A 28 27.04 12.40 11.78
CA THR A 28 25.80 12.10 11.09
C THR A 28 24.76 13.01 11.72
N THR A 29 24.51 14.16 11.10
CA THR A 29 23.55 15.12 11.61
C THR A 29 22.22 14.38 11.61
N PRO A 30 21.51 14.35 12.76
CA PRO A 30 20.28 13.62 12.81
C PRO A 30 19.33 14.19 11.74
N SER A 31 18.70 13.31 10.95
CA SER A 31 17.99 13.67 9.72
C SER A 31 16.94 14.77 9.87
N TYR A 32 16.42 14.99 11.09
CA TYR A 32 15.47 16.06 11.37
C TYR A 32 16.09 17.47 11.33
N GLN A 33 17.41 17.61 11.46
CA GLN A 33 18.09 18.90 11.39
C GLN A 33 18.17 19.45 9.95
N GLN A 34 17.96 18.60 8.95
CA GLN A 34 17.80 19.01 7.56
C GLN A 34 16.40 19.58 7.26
N GLU A 35 15.44 19.45 8.18
CA GLU A 35 14.11 20.04 8.04
C GLU A 35 14.18 21.56 8.25
N LEU A 36 14.44 22.25 7.15
CA LEU A 36 14.39 23.69 7.06
C LEU A 36 12.92 24.06 6.89
N PHE A 37 12.18 24.21 8.01
CA PHE A 37 10.80 24.72 8.02
C PHE A 37 10.75 26.15 7.46
N SER A 38 10.85 26.24 6.14
CA SER A 38 10.92 27.47 5.36
C SER A 38 9.54 27.79 4.80
N THR A 39 9.25 29.07 4.63
CA THR A 39 8.00 29.57 4.04
C THR A 39 7.97 29.46 2.51
N GLY A 40 8.96 28.80 1.90
CA GLY A 40 9.03 28.56 0.47
C GLY A 40 8.07 27.47 -0.03
N VAL A 41 8.14 27.15 -1.32
CA VAL A 41 7.33 26.10 -1.95
C VAL A 41 7.67 24.74 -1.31
N SER A 42 6.70 24.13 -0.62
CA SER A 42 6.86 22.80 -0.05
C SER A 42 6.77 21.73 -1.13
N PRO A 43 7.72 20.77 -1.22
CA PRO A 43 7.65 19.67 -2.17
C PRO A 43 6.53 18.67 -1.85
N PHE A 44 5.94 18.77 -0.66
CA PHE A 44 4.86 17.92 -0.17
C PHE A 44 3.49 18.56 -0.34
N ALA A 45 3.40 19.76 -0.92
CA ALA A 45 2.15 20.49 -1.11
C ALA A 45 1.99 20.93 -2.57
N HIS A 46 0.77 20.85 -3.10
CA HIS A 46 0.46 21.36 -4.43
C HIS A 46 -0.94 22.01 -4.47
N ASN A 47 -1.04 23.17 -5.10
CA ASN A 47 -2.30 23.87 -5.30
C ASN A 47 -3.06 23.33 -6.51
N PHE A 48 -4.38 23.23 -6.42
CA PHE A 48 -5.25 22.82 -7.51
C PHE A 48 -6.44 23.77 -7.65
N ASP A 49 -6.79 24.10 -8.89
CA ASP A 49 -8.02 24.83 -9.24
C ASP A 49 -9.23 23.87 -9.27
N ALA A 50 -9.49 23.27 -8.12
CA ALA A 50 -10.61 22.36 -7.88
C ALA A 50 -11.05 22.44 -6.40
N THR A 51 -12.27 21.99 -6.12
CA THR A 51 -12.75 21.91 -4.74
C THR A 51 -11.97 20.84 -3.95
N VAL A 52 -12.03 20.92 -2.62
CA VAL A 52 -11.37 19.94 -1.73
C VAL A 52 -11.73 18.49 -2.06
N ASN A 53 -13.03 18.24 -2.29
CA ASN A 53 -13.53 16.90 -2.60
C ASN A 53 -13.02 16.41 -3.95
N GLU A 54 -13.03 17.26 -4.97
CA GLU A 54 -12.55 16.92 -6.31
C GLU A 54 -11.05 16.59 -6.31
N THR A 55 -10.26 17.38 -5.60
CA THR A 55 -8.81 17.17 -5.47
C THR A 55 -8.49 15.85 -4.79
N CYS A 56 -9.21 15.50 -3.71
CA CYS A 56 -9.00 14.24 -3.01
C CYS A 56 -9.55 13.03 -3.78
N GLU A 57 -10.65 13.16 -4.53
CA GLU A 57 -11.10 12.13 -5.46
C GLU A 57 -10.10 11.92 -6.62
N ALA A 58 -9.46 12.99 -7.10
CA ALA A 58 -8.37 12.87 -8.07
C ALA A 58 -7.13 12.18 -7.49
N ALA A 59 -6.76 12.47 -6.23
CA ALA A 59 -5.70 11.76 -5.51
C ALA A 59 -6.01 10.26 -5.41
N ARG A 60 -7.23 9.91 -5.01
CA ARG A 60 -7.69 8.53 -4.92
C ARG A 60 -7.57 7.81 -6.27
N ARG A 61 -8.06 8.43 -7.35
CA ARG A 61 -7.99 7.87 -8.71
C ARG A 61 -6.55 7.68 -9.17
N ALA A 62 -5.68 8.67 -8.92
CA ALA A 62 -4.26 8.58 -9.21
C ALA A 62 -3.58 7.42 -8.43
N LEU A 63 -3.90 7.23 -7.16
CA LEU A 63 -3.35 6.13 -6.36
C LEU A 63 -3.85 4.76 -6.86
N LEU A 64 -5.16 4.65 -7.14
CA LEU A 64 -5.75 3.43 -7.70
C LEU A 64 -5.17 3.07 -9.06
N SER A 65 -4.89 4.04 -9.94
CA SER A 65 -4.29 3.77 -11.25
C SER A 65 -2.86 3.24 -11.16
N GLN A 66 -2.16 3.58 -10.07
CA GLN A 66 -0.83 3.05 -9.77
C GLN A 66 -0.88 1.70 -9.00
N GLY A 67 -2.07 1.17 -8.74
CA GLY A 67 -2.29 -0.11 -8.05
C GLY A 67 -2.10 -0.03 -6.53
N PHE A 68 -2.30 1.14 -5.92
CA PHE A 68 -2.39 1.26 -4.47
C PHE A 68 -3.79 0.87 -3.99
N LEU A 69 -3.87 0.28 -2.80
CA LEU A 69 -5.12 0.06 -2.09
C LEU A 69 -5.45 1.32 -1.29
N THR A 70 -6.55 1.98 -1.63
CA THR A 70 -6.96 3.24 -0.99
C THR A 70 -8.00 3.03 0.09
N THR A 71 -7.88 3.76 1.19
CA THR A 71 -8.88 3.91 2.25
C THR A 71 -9.23 5.38 2.39
N MET A 72 -10.51 5.71 2.50
CA MET A 72 -10.97 7.08 2.77
C MET A 72 -11.79 7.09 4.05
N GLY A 73 -11.25 7.70 5.09
CA GLY A 73 -11.99 7.93 6.34
C GLY A 73 -12.88 9.17 6.27
N GLN A 74 -12.49 10.18 5.49
CA GLN A 74 -13.15 11.47 5.32
C GLN A 74 -13.06 11.91 3.84
N PRO A 75 -13.96 12.80 3.37
CA PRO A 75 -13.97 13.24 1.96
C PRO A 75 -12.76 14.11 1.56
N ASP A 76 -12.00 14.60 2.54
CA ASP A 76 -10.83 15.45 2.39
C ASP A 76 -9.51 14.70 2.64
N THR A 77 -9.57 13.39 2.88
CA THR A 77 -8.41 12.58 3.25
C THR A 77 -8.38 11.26 2.49
N VAL A 78 -7.22 10.91 1.94
CA VAL A 78 -6.99 9.63 1.26
C VAL A 78 -5.73 8.98 1.80
N ASP A 79 -5.89 7.80 2.38
CA ASP A 79 -4.78 6.91 2.69
C ASP A 79 -4.63 5.88 1.60
N ALA A 80 -3.41 5.46 1.30
CA ALA A 80 -3.21 4.33 0.40
C ALA A 80 -1.94 3.54 0.69
N THR A 81 -1.98 2.24 0.41
CA THR A 81 -0.82 1.36 0.65
C THR A 81 -0.53 0.49 -0.57
N LYS A 82 0.75 0.18 -0.77
CA LYS A 82 1.20 -0.79 -1.77
C LYS A 82 2.39 -1.58 -1.25
N ASN A 83 2.31 -2.89 -1.41
CA ASN A 83 3.35 -3.82 -1.00
C ASN A 83 4.24 -4.18 -2.18
N PHE A 84 5.54 -4.23 -1.94
CA PHE A 84 6.57 -4.64 -2.87
C PHE A 84 7.41 -5.73 -2.22
N GLN A 85 7.85 -6.71 -3.01
CA GLN A 85 8.75 -7.77 -2.56
C GLN A 85 9.94 -7.84 -3.53
N PRO A 86 10.98 -7.00 -3.35
CA PRO A 86 12.13 -6.99 -4.25
C PRO A 86 12.92 -8.31 -4.25
N SER A 87 12.89 -9.04 -3.12
CA SER A 87 13.51 -10.36 -2.96
C SER A 87 12.65 -11.22 -2.03
N ALA A 88 12.89 -12.53 -1.99
CA ALA A 88 12.11 -13.46 -1.15
C ALA A 88 12.15 -13.13 0.35
N GLU A 89 13.21 -12.44 0.82
CA GLU A 89 13.42 -12.14 2.25
C GLU A 89 13.19 -10.67 2.61
N THR A 90 12.87 -9.83 1.63
CA THR A 90 12.68 -8.38 1.82
C THR A 90 11.30 -7.96 1.37
N HIS A 91 10.53 -7.36 2.28
CA HIS A 91 9.25 -6.74 1.99
C HIS A 91 9.34 -5.24 2.20
N VAL A 92 8.70 -4.48 1.32
CA VAL A 92 8.65 -3.03 1.40
C VAL A 92 7.20 -2.59 1.26
N VAL A 93 6.74 -1.75 2.17
CA VAL A 93 5.40 -1.16 2.14
C VAL A 93 5.55 0.33 1.88
N VAL A 94 4.87 0.83 0.85
CA VAL A 94 4.77 2.28 0.62
C VAL A 94 3.37 2.72 1.01
N SER A 95 3.30 3.65 1.96
CA SER A 95 2.07 4.21 2.50
C SER A 95 1.96 5.69 2.17
N PHE A 96 0.90 6.07 1.47
CA PHE A 96 0.52 7.45 1.21
C PHE A 96 -0.49 7.93 2.25
N HIS A 97 -0.34 9.19 2.63
CA HIS A 97 -1.34 9.97 3.35
C HIS A 97 -1.52 11.30 2.61
N VAL A 98 -2.73 11.53 2.10
CA VAL A 98 -3.11 12.73 1.37
C VAL A 98 -4.20 13.46 2.15
N VAL A 99 -4.01 14.76 2.37
CA VAL A 99 -5.00 15.64 2.99
C VAL A 99 -5.23 16.84 2.09
N CYS A 100 -6.47 17.06 1.68
CA CYS A 100 -6.87 18.20 0.86
C CYS A 100 -7.51 19.27 1.75
N THR A 101 -7.06 20.53 1.64
CA THR A 101 -7.64 21.65 2.39
C THR A 101 -8.11 22.74 1.44
N PRO A 102 -9.01 23.65 1.89
CA PRO A 102 -9.33 24.85 1.11
C PRO A 102 -8.08 25.68 0.83
N GLY A 103 -7.99 26.23 -0.38
CA GLY A 103 -6.96 27.20 -0.76
C GLY A 103 -7.35 28.62 -0.37
N GLU A 104 -6.66 29.62 -0.92
CA GLU A 104 -6.99 31.04 -0.70
C GLU A 104 -8.43 31.37 -1.11
N ASN A 105 -8.89 30.80 -2.23
CA ASN A 105 -10.27 30.86 -2.68
C ASN A 105 -11.00 29.55 -2.37
N ALA A 106 -11.56 29.43 -1.17
CA ALA A 106 -12.16 28.20 -0.65
C ALA A 106 -13.27 27.57 -1.54
N THR A 107 -13.85 28.32 -2.48
CA THR A 107 -14.94 27.84 -3.35
C THR A 107 -14.45 26.93 -4.49
N ASN A 108 -13.29 27.21 -5.09
CA ASN A 108 -12.80 26.48 -6.27
C ASN A 108 -11.29 26.23 -6.26
N GLN A 109 -10.62 26.50 -5.15
CA GLN A 109 -9.20 26.21 -4.99
C GLN A 109 -8.98 25.38 -3.74
N SER A 110 -8.03 24.46 -3.84
CA SER A 110 -7.61 23.59 -2.75
C SER A 110 -6.12 23.35 -2.80
N ILE A 111 -5.58 22.91 -1.67
CA ILE A 111 -4.18 22.53 -1.51
C ILE A 111 -4.16 21.06 -1.10
N ALA A 112 -3.40 20.22 -1.80
CA ALA A 112 -3.18 18.85 -1.40
C ALA A 112 -1.83 18.74 -0.69
N TYR A 113 -1.85 18.28 0.56
CA TYR A 113 -0.67 17.91 1.33
C TYR A 113 -0.48 16.40 1.26
N VAL A 114 0.70 15.95 0.86
CA VAL A 114 0.97 14.53 0.60
C VAL A 114 2.23 14.11 1.34
N ASN A 115 2.10 13.05 2.13
CA ASN A 115 3.23 12.35 2.70
C ASN A 115 3.24 10.91 2.18
N ALA A 116 4.43 10.38 1.89
CA ALA A 116 4.62 8.99 1.52
C ALA A 116 5.76 8.43 2.37
N VAL A 117 5.51 7.32 3.06
CA VAL A 117 6.49 6.64 3.91
C VAL A 117 6.75 5.25 3.34
N GLN A 118 8.01 4.88 3.29
CA GLN A 118 8.48 3.56 2.93
C GLN A 118 8.92 2.81 4.19
N ASP A 119 8.28 1.69 4.46
CA ASP A 119 8.66 0.77 5.53
C ASP A 119 9.32 -0.47 4.95
N GLY A 120 10.53 -0.78 5.40
CA GLY A 120 11.26 -2.00 5.03
C GLY A 120 11.15 -3.07 6.11
N TYR A 121 10.91 -4.30 5.69
CA TYR A 121 10.82 -5.47 6.55
C TYR A 121 11.77 -6.56 6.03
N ALA A 122 12.46 -7.21 6.95
CA ALA A 122 13.29 -8.38 6.64
C ALA A 122 12.85 -9.59 7.47
N LEU A 123 13.06 -10.77 6.90
CA LEU A 123 12.85 -12.04 7.57
C LEU A 123 14.01 -12.29 8.55
N LYS A 124 13.69 -12.31 9.84
CA LYS A 124 14.62 -12.72 10.89
C LYS A 124 14.45 -14.21 11.15
N LYS A 125 15.41 -15.02 10.68
CA LYS A 125 15.53 -16.44 11.02
C LYS A 125 16.19 -16.56 12.39
N SER A 126 15.48 -17.13 13.36
CA SER A 126 16.06 -17.52 14.65
C SER A 126 16.04 -19.04 14.78
N ASP A 127 17.22 -19.64 14.93
CA ASP A 127 17.39 -21.07 15.21
C ASP A 127 17.18 -21.31 16.73
N THR A 128 16.05 -21.88 17.13
CA THR A 128 15.80 -22.29 18.53
C THR A 128 16.06 -23.78 18.67
N SER A 129 17.05 -24.17 19.49
CA SER A 129 17.34 -25.57 19.80
C SER A 129 16.62 -25.99 21.09
N ALA A 130 15.85 -27.09 21.06
CA ALA A 130 15.25 -27.69 22.25
C ALA A 130 16.15 -28.82 22.78
N SER A 131 16.73 -28.63 23.97
CA SER A 131 17.47 -29.71 24.65
C SER A 131 16.52 -30.54 25.50
N VAL A 132 16.44 -31.84 25.24
CA VAL A 132 15.68 -32.78 26.10
C VAL A 132 16.63 -33.32 27.17
N GLY A 133 16.39 -32.96 28.43
CA GLY A 133 17.12 -33.50 29.58
C GLY A 133 16.58 -34.85 30.00
N LEU A 134 17.37 -35.92 29.86
CA LEU A 134 17.07 -37.24 30.41
C LEU A 134 17.83 -37.39 31.73
N SER A 135 17.12 -37.26 32.86
CA SER A 135 17.69 -37.11 34.22
C SER A 135 18.45 -38.31 34.80
N VAL A 136 18.90 -39.28 33.99
CA VAL A 136 19.67 -40.43 34.51
C VAL A 136 20.89 -40.79 33.63
N LEU A 137 21.00 -40.34 32.37
CA LEU A 137 22.03 -40.84 31.44
C LEU A 137 22.70 -39.78 30.55
N GLY A 138 22.51 -38.48 30.82
CA GLY A 138 23.12 -37.40 30.04
C GLY A 138 22.20 -36.87 28.95
N SER A 139 22.35 -35.57 28.67
CA SER A 139 21.53 -34.84 27.70
C SER A 139 21.88 -35.23 26.27
N LEU A 140 20.90 -35.71 25.50
CA LEU A 140 21.02 -35.84 24.05
C LEU A 140 20.47 -34.56 23.41
N SER A 141 21.36 -33.70 22.91
CA SER A 141 20.97 -32.57 22.08
C SER A 141 20.73 -33.07 20.66
N LEU A 142 19.46 -33.27 20.30
CA LEU A 142 19.10 -33.38 18.89
C LEU A 142 18.97 -31.96 18.35
N PRO A 143 19.67 -31.57 17.27
CA PRO A 143 19.42 -30.30 16.61
C PRO A 143 18.07 -30.37 15.90
N ILE A 144 16.99 -30.15 16.65
CA ILE A 144 15.68 -29.89 16.06
C ILE A 144 15.76 -28.46 15.52
N ARG A 145 16.06 -28.34 14.22
CA ARG A 145 16.11 -27.03 13.55
C ARG A 145 14.69 -26.47 13.45
N SER A 146 14.25 -25.75 14.48
CA SER A 146 13.08 -24.89 14.41
C SER A 146 13.54 -23.53 13.90
N ASN A 147 13.30 -23.25 12.61
CA ASN A 147 13.41 -21.89 12.09
C ASN A 147 12.12 -21.15 12.43
N SER A 148 12.20 -20.19 13.34
CA SER A 148 11.16 -19.17 13.46
C SER A 148 11.48 -18.07 12.46
N ASP A 149 10.57 -17.86 11.50
CA ASP A 149 10.68 -16.77 10.55
C ASP A 149 9.72 -15.66 10.96
N ALA A 150 10.27 -14.48 11.24
CA ALA A 150 9.49 -13.32 11.67
C ALA A 150 9.88 -12.10 10.83
N MET A 151 8.89 -11.42 10.27
CA MET A 151 9.12 -10.12 9.64
C MET A 151 9.33 -9.08 10.74
N VAL A 152 10.51 -8.46 10.75
CA VAL A 152 10.82 -7.33 11.62
C VAL A 152 10.96 -6.08 10.76
N LYS A 153 10.38 -4.96 11.22
CA LYS A 153 10.57 -3.66 10.57
C LYS A 153 12.01 -3.21 10.78
N ILE A 154 12.75 -3.07 9.69
CA ILE A 154 14.17 -2.70 9.68
C ILE A 154 14.42 -1.26 9.25
N SER A 155 13.48 -0.64 8.53
CA SER A 155 13.55 0.76 8.12
C SER A 155 12.17 1.41 8.05
N SER A 156 12.13 2.72 8.26
CA SER A 156 10.96 3.58 8.08
C SER A 156 11.47 4.94 7.66
N GLU A 157 11.21 5.31 6.41
CA GLU A 157 11.78 6.53 5.82
C GLU A 157 10.71 7.23 4.99
N THR A 158 10.62 8.55 5.10
CA THR A 158 9.82 9.34 4.18
C THR A 158 10.42 9.25 2.79
N VAL A 159 9.59 9.00 1.79
CA VAL A 159 10.03 8.92 0.38
C VAL A 159 10.63 10.28 0.00
N PRO A 160 11.87 10.33 -0.53
CA PRO A 160 12.52 11.59 -0.86
C PRO A 160 11.70 12.44 -1.83
N ALA A 161 11.67 13.74 -1.56
CA ALA A 161 11.08 14.75 -2.42
C ALA A 161 11.72 14.76 -3.84
N GLY A 162 10.99 15.31 -4.81
CA GLY A 162 11.42 15.45 -6.21
C GLY A 162 10.46 14.77 -7.17
N LYS A 163 11.00 14.10 -8.21
CA LYS A 163 10.22 13.50 -9.31
C LYS A 163 9.14 12.51 -8.87
N PHE A 164 9.21 11.97 -7.66
CA PHE A 164 8.18 11.12 -7.11
C PHE A 164 6.86 11.91 -6.91
N TYR A 165 6.93 13.00 -6.14
CA TYR A 165 5.79 13.86 -5.87
C TYR A 165 5.34 14.63 -7.12
N ASP A 166 6.27 15.13 -7.94
CA ASP A 166 5.94 15.82 -9.19
C ASP A 166 5.07 14.95 -10.12
N ARG A 167 5.41 13.65 -10.24
CA ARG A 167 4.63 12.71 -11.05
C ARG A 167 3.27 12.42 -10.42
N PHE A 168 3.21 12.33 -9.09
CA PHE A 168 1.95 12.12 -8.40
C PHE A 168 1.00 13.32 -8.58
N PHE A 169 1.48 14.54 -8.33
CA PHE A 169 0.70 15.75 -8.52
C PHE A 169 0.31 15.97 -9.98
N GLY A 170 1.21 15.68 -10.93
CA GLY A 170 0.89 15.70 -12.36
C GLY A 170 -0.24 14.72 -12.73
N LEU A 171 -0.25 13.53 -12.12
CA LEU A 171 -1.30 12.54 -12.35
C LEU A 171 -2.64 12.96 -11.71
N MET A 172 -2.61 13.57 -10.52
CA MET A 172 -3.80 14.19 -9.92
C MET A 172 -4.38 15.26 -10.84
N GLY A 173 -3.54 16.17 -11.33
CA GLY A 173 -3.93 17.21 -12.28
C GLY A 173 -4.52 16.61 -13.57
N HIS A 174 -3.97 15.51 -14.06
CA HIS A 174 -4.55 14.80 -15.20
C HIS A 174 -5.99 14.33 -14.91
N TYR A 175 -6.23 13.66 -13.79
CA TYR A 175 -7.57 13.18 -13.42
C TYR A 175 -8.57 14.31 -13.18
N LEU A 176 -8.14 15.46 -12.64
CA LEU A 176 -9.00 16.64 -12.49
C LEU A 176 -9.46 17.22 -13.83
N ASN A 177 -8.64 17.09 -14.88
CA ASN A 177 -8.91 17.65 -16.20
C ASN A 177 -9.63 16.68 -17.14
N THR A 178 -9.45 15.37 -16.97
CA THR A 178 -9.97 14.36 -17.90
C THR A 178 -11.21 13.62 -17.41
N VAL A 179 -11.47 13.60 -16.10
CA VAL A 179 -12.67 12.95 -15.56
C VAL A 179 -13.81 13.99 -15.54
N PRO A 180 -14.94 13.73 -16.20
CA PRO A 180 -16.11 14.60 -16.10
C PRO A 180 -16.49 14.74 -14.64
N ARG A 181 -16.48 15.98 -14.13
CA ARG A 181 -17.06 16.31 -12.84
C ARG A 181 -18.51 15.86 -12.90
N SER A 182 -18.82 14.81 -12.15
CA SER A 182 -20.20 14.41 -11.93
C SER A 182 -20.77 15.46 -11.00
N ALA A 183 -21.17 16.60 -11.57
CA ALA A 183 -21.92 17.58 -10.81
C ALA A 183 -23.18 16.86 -10.29
N PRO A 184 -23.56 17.05 -9.02
CA PRO A 184 -24.89 16.67 -8.59
C PRO A 184 -25.85 17.35 -9.57
N VAL A 185 -26.71 16.58 -10.24
CA VAL A 185 -27.84 17.17 -10.96
C VAL A 185 -28.59 17.97 -9.91
N ALA A 186 -28.50 19.30 -9.99
CA ALA A 186 -29.33 20.17 -9.17
C ALA A 186 -30.76 19.66 -9.34
N GLY A 187 -31.44 19.39 -8.24
CA GLY A 187 -32.79 18.82 -8.22
C GLY A 187 -33.85 19.78 -8.76
N ASP A 188 -33.60 20.42 -9.89
CA ASP A 188 -34.66 20.89 -10.76
C ASP A 188 -35.49 19.66 -11.13
N GLU A 189 -36.74 19.71 -10.68
CA GLU A 189 -37.82 18.75 -10.88
C GLU A 189 -37.56 17.87 -12.11
N VAL A 190 -37.21 16.60 -11.88
CA VAL A 190 -37.04 15.62 -12.96
C VAL A 190 -38.40 15.45 -13.62
N LYS A 191 -38.68 16.29 -14.62
CA LYS A 191 -39.87 16.21 -15.44
C LYS A 191 -39.66 15.07 -16.42
N SER A 192 -39.96 13.87 -15.96
CA SER A 192 -40.07 12.69 -16.79
C SER A 192 -41.19 12.92 -17.81
N LYS A 193 -40.81 13.42 -18.99
CA LYS A 193 -41.66 13.37 -20.17
C LYS A 193 -41.73 11.89 -20.57
N PRO A 194 -42.88 11.21 -20.47
CA PRO A 194 -43.00 9.88 -21.02
C PRO A 194 -42.63 9.96 -22.50
N LEU A 195 -41.67 9.14 -22.94
CA LEU A 195 -41.43 9.00 -24.37
C LEU A 195 -42.74 8.51 -24.99
N ALA A 196 -43.17 9.17 -26.06
CA ALA A 196 -44.32 8.71 -26.83
C ALA A 196 -44.10 7.23 -27.20
N PRO A 197 -45.13 6.38 -27.16
CA PRO A 197 -44.98 4.98 -27.54
C PRO A 197 -44.38 4.95 -28.95
N SER A 198 -43.28 4.21 -29.10
CA SER A 198 -42.59 4.03 -30.37
C SER A 198 -43.62 3.68 -31.44
N ILE A 199 -43.72 4.50 -32.48
CA ILE A 199 -44.41 4.11 -33.71
C ILE A 199 -43.74 2.80 -34.13
N ILE A 200 -44.53 1.74 -34.20
CA ILE A 200 -44.10 0.44 -34.70
C ILE A 200 -43.61 0.70 -36.13
N VAL A 201 -42.30 0.79 -36.31
CA VAL A 201 -41.71 0.73 -37.63
C VAL A 201 -41.95 -0.69 -38.08
N SER A 202 -42.89 -0.88 -39.00
CA SER A 202 -43.04 -2.13 -39.73
C SER A 202 -41.73 -2.39 -40.46
N SER A 203 -40.82 -3.10 -39.80
CA SER A 203 -39.69 -3.74 -40.47
C SER A 203 -40.30 -4.74 -41.46
N PRO A 204 -39.87 -4.76 -42.73
CA PRO A 204 -40.35 -5.78 -43.66
C PRO A 204 -40.01 -7.15 -43.08
N GLU A 205 -41.02 -8.00 -43.06
CA GLU A 205 -40.99 -9.36 -42.54
C GLU A 205 -39.94 -10.18 -43.31
N LEU A 206 -38.79 -10.41 -42.68
CA LEU A 206 -37.92 -11.51 -43.05
C LEU A 206 -38.57 -12.77 -42.51
N THR A 207 -39.23 -13.50 -43.40
CA THR A 207 -39.77 -14.83 -43.17
C THR A 207 -38.64 -15.72 -42.61
N PRO A 208 -38.78 -16.29 -41.41
CA PRO A 208 -37.77 -17.21 -40.91
C PRO A 208 -37.92 -18.55 -41.64
N THR A 209 -36.96 -18.90 -42.48
CA THR A 209 -36.76 -20.31 -42.87
C THR A 209 -36.40 -21.11 -41.62
N PRO A 210 -37.09 -22.22 -41.31
CA PRO A 210 -36.78 -23.00 -40.12
C PRO A 210 -35.41 -23.67 -40.26
N ILE A 211 -34.52 -23.37 -39.33
CA ILE A 211 -33.31 -24.17 -39.10
C ILE A 211 -33.76 -25.42 -38.34
N VAL A 212 -33.69 -26.58 -38.99
CA VAL A 212 -33.90 -27.88 -38.36
C VAL A 212 -32.69 -28.18 -37.48
N VAL A 213 -32.84 -28.02 -36.17
CA VAL A 213 -31.86 -28.52 -35.19
C VAL A 213 -32.11 -30.03 -35.04
N GLN A 214 -31.21 -30.85 -35.58
CA GLN A 214 -31.17 -32.27 -35.25
C GLN A 214 -30.69 -32.44 -33.81
N ALA A 215 -31.54 -33.02 -32.95
CA ALA A 215 -31.20 -33.40 -31.60
C ALA A 215 -30.37 -34.69 -31.60
N PRO A 216 -29.16 -34.72 -31.01
CA PRO A 216 -28.48 -35.97 -30.67
C PRO A 216 -29.19 -36.65 -29.50
N ALA A 217 -29.27 -37.97 -29.58
CA ALA A 217 -29.96 -38.85 -28.64
C ALA A 217 -29.44 -38.75 -27.20
N ALA A 218 -30.37 -39.02 -26.28
CA ALA A 218 -30.28 -38.93 -24.83
C ALA A 218 -29.04 -39.60 -24.20
N ALA A 219 -28.37 -38.87 -23.32
CA ALA A 219 -27.48 -39.44 -22.31
C ALA A 219 -28.27 -39.72 -21.03
N THR A 220 -28.23 -40.99 -20.63
CA THR A 220 -28.85 -41.63 -19.48
C THR A 220 -28.63 -40.90 -18.15
N ALA A 221 -29.71 -40.71 -17.39
CA ALA A 221 -29.68 -40.22 -16.01
C ALA A 221 -28.94 -41.22 -15.10
N ILE A 222 -27.94 -40.74 -14.34
CA ILE A 222 -27.35 -41.50 -13.24
C ILE A 222 -28.05 -41.11 -11.94
N GLN A 223 -28.60 -42.14 -11.30
CA GLN A 223 -29.32 -42.16 -10.03
C GLN A 223 -28.43 -41.69 -8.87
N ARG A 224 -28.97 -40.85 -7.99
CA ARG A 224 -28.37 -40.48 -6.69
C ARG A 224 -28.85 -41.52 -5.66
N PRO A 225 -27.98 -42.25 -4.93
CA PRO A 225 -28.44 -43.16 -3.89
C PRO A 225 -28.79 -42.36 -2.63
N ASN A 226 -30.02 -42.54 -2.14
CA ASN A 226 -30.37 -42.27 -0.76
C ASN A 226 -29.64 -43.27 0.14
N ALA A 227 -29.10 -42.79 1.26
CA ALA A 227 -28.80 -43.62 2.42
C ALA A 227 -29.37 -42.89 3.64
N ASP A 228 -30.46 -43.43 4.17
CA ASP A 228 -30.98 -43.09 5.48
C ASP A 228 -30.96 -44.35 6.37
N ALA A 229 -30.70 -44.10 7.65
CA ALA A 229 -30.85 -44.96 8.84
C ALA A 229 -29.65 -45.82 9.33
N ALA A 230 -28.96 -45.22 10.30
CA ALA A 230 -28.76 -45.69 11.69
C ALA A 230 -27.92 -46.94 12.00
N ALA A 231 -26.80 -46.77 12.74
CA ALA A 231 -26.71 -47.07 14.18
C ALA A 231 -25.28 -46.96 14.75
N ALA A 232 -25.21 -46.38 15.96
CA ALA A 232 -24.29 -46.66 17.07
C ALA A 232 -22.77 -46.40 16.96
N GLY A 233 -22.26 -45.55 17.87
CA GLY A 233 -20.84 -45.45 18.21
C GLY A 233 -20.48 -44.14 18.94
N ALA A 234 -20.77 -44.08 20.24
CA ALA A 234 -20.40 -42.98 21.12
C ALA A 234 -18.90 -42.95 21.44
N SER A 235 -18.27 -41.76 21.46
CA SER A 235 -17.32 -41.36 22.51
C SER A 235 -16.91 -39.88 22.37
N GLU A 236 -16.83 -39.26 23.53
CA GLU A 236 -16.69 -37.83 23.83
C GLU A 236 -15.47 -37.12 23.23
N VAL A 237 -15.65 -35.83 22.92
CA VAL A 237 -14.59 -34.82 22.96
C VAL A 237 -14.92 -33.87 24.12
N PRO A 238 -14.07 -33.72 25.14
CA PRO A 238 -14.35 -32.81 26.24
C PRO A 238 -14.16 -31.36 25.81
N ALA A 239 -15.20 -30.56 26.06
CA ALA A 239 -15.14 -29.11 26.06
C ALA A 239 -14.53 -28.61 27.38
N ALA A 240 -13.46 -27.84 27.29
CA ALA A 240 -12.91 -27.01 28.35
C ALA A 240 -12.32 -25.76 27.67
N SER A 241 -12.45 -24.53 28.15
CA SER A 241 -13.21 -23.94 29.24
C SER A 241 -13.25 -22.45 28.93
N ALA A 242 -14.43 -21.83 28.97
CA ALA A 242 -14.56 -20.38 28.88
C ALA A 242 -14.05 -19.78 30.20
N ALA A 243 -12.90 -19.11 30.15
CA ALA A 243 -12.38 -18.36 31.29
C ALA A 243 -13.21 -17.08 31.47
N ALA A 244 -13.84 -16.99 32.64
CA ALA A 244 -14.59 -15.85 33.12
C ALA A 244 -13.70 -14.62 33.30
N VAL A 245 -14.24 -13.46 32.92
CA VAL A 245 -13.72 -12.13 33.23
C VAL A 245 -14.21 -11.76 34.64
N PRO A 246 -13.37 -11.37 35.61
CA PRO A 246 -13.87 -10.82 36.86
C PRO A 246 -14.30 -9.37 36.65
N ALA A 247 -15.54 -9.07 37.02
CA ALA A 247 -16.07 -7.72 37.14
C ALA A 247 -15.35 -7.00 38.28
N ALA A 248 -14.81 -5.81 37.99
CA ALA A 248 -14.29 -4.91 39.00
C ALA A 248 -15.47 -4.17 39.67
N THR A 249 -15.65 -4.45 40.96
CA THR A 249 -16.53 -3.70 41.85
C THR A 249 -15.91 -2.34 42.15
N VAL A 250 -16.57 -1.25 41.75
CA VAL A 250 -16.29 0.10 42.28
C VAL A 250 -17.36 0.40 43.32
N THR A 251 -16.94 0.38 44.58
CA THR A 251 -17.71 0.92 45.71
C THR A 251 -17.70 2.45 45.70
N HIS A 252 -18.83 2.99 46.15
CA HIS A 252 -19.18 4.39 46.43
C HIS A 252 -18.06 5.31 46.90
#